data_AF-A0A8T7DYW2-F1
#
_entry.id   AF-A0A8T7DYW2-F1
#
_cell.length_a   1.000
_cell.length_b   1.000
_cell.length_c   1.000
_cell.angle_alpha   90.00
_cell.angle_beta   90.00
_cell.angle_gamma   90.00
#
_symmetry.space_group_name_H-M   'P 1'
#
loop_
_entity.id
_entity.type
_entity.pdbx_description
1 polymer ?
#
loop_
_entity_poly.entity_id
_entity_poly.type
_entity_poly.pdbx_seq_one_letter_code
_entity_poly.pdbx_strand_id
1 'polypeptide(L)' 'MGTERDKSMPARLHELRMEHRELDELVTHLSEQGTVDQLLIRRLKKRKLQLKDQIELIRSQLIPNLDA' A
#
# COMPACT_ATOMS: atom_id res chain seq x y z
N MET A 1 -25.42 9.94 12.13
CA MET A 1 -24.13 9.50 11.58
C MET A 1 -24.39 8.44 10.53
N GLY A 2 -24.13 8.75 9.26
CA GLY A 2 -24.34 7.82 8.15
C GLY A 2 -23.16 6.87 7.97
N THR A 3 -23.50 5.60 7.87
CA THR A 3 -22.85 4.57 7.03
C THR A 3 -21.39 4.19 7.32
N GLU A 4 -21.16 3.43 8.39
CA GLU A 4 -19.89 2.74 8.67
C GLU A 4 -19.79 1.32 8.07
N ARG A 5 -20.73 0.87 7.23
CA ARG A 5 -20.78 -0.55 6.78
C ARG A 5 -20.63 -0.82 5.29
N ASP A 6 -20.43 0.20 4.48
CA ASP A 6 -20.19 0.04 3.04
C ASP A 6 -18.87 0.71 2.65
N LYS A 7 -17.75 0.21 3.20
CA LYS A 7 -16.47 0.42 2.52
C LYS A 7 -16.51 -0.44 1.27
N SER A 8 -17.21 0.05 0.25
CA SER A 8 -17.17 -0.51 -1.09
C SER A 8 -15.71 -0.80 -1.45
N MET A 9 -15.44 -1.95 -2.08
CA MET A 9 -14.08 -2.38 -2.46
C MET A 9 -13.20 -1.25 -3.06
N PRO A 10 -13.74 -0.28 -3.83
CA PRO A 10 -12.99 0.90 -4.29
C PRO A 10 -12.48 1.83 -3.18
N ALA A 11 -13.24 2.04 -2.10
CA ALA A 11 -12.80 2.86 -0.97
C ALA A 11 -11.62 2.22 -0.24
N ARG A 12 -11.66 0.89 -0.06
CA ARG A 12 -10.54 0.15 0.53
C ARG A 12 -9.29 0.19 -0.35
N LEU A 13 -9.48 0.08 -1.67
CA LEU A 13 -8.39 0.24 -2.64
C LEU A 13 -7.78 1.64 -2.58
N HIS A 14 -8.59 2.68 -2.41
CA HIS A 14 -8.12 4.05 -2.27
C HIS A 14 -7.28 4.24 -0.99
N GLU A 15 -7.77 3.76 0.16
CA GLU A 15 -7.02 3.77 1.42
C GLU A 15 -5.64 3.11 1.28
N LEU A 16 -5.61 1.89 0.72
CA LEU A 16 -4.35 1.15 0.54
C LEU A 16 -3.38 1.86 -0.40
N ARG A 17 -3.88 2.50 -1.47
CA ARG A 17 -3.05 3.28 -2.40
C ARG A 17 -2.47 4.52 -1.73
N MET A 18 -3.24 5.19 -0.88
CA MET A 18 -2.76 6.33 -0.08
C MET A 18 -1.67 5.88 0.90
N GLU A 19 -1.92 4.83 1.69
CA GLU A 19 -0.93 4.29 2.64
C GLU A 19 0.34 3.83 1.92
N HIS A 20 0.22 3.17 0.76
CA HIS A 20 1.36 2.77 -0.05
C HIS A 20 2.19 3.97 -0.53
N ARG A 21 1.54 5.06 -0.93
CA ARG A 21 2.23 6.27 -1.40
C ARG A 21 2.98 6.95 -0.25
N GLU A 22 2.33 7.14 0.89
CA GLU A 22 2.97 7.72 2.08
C GLU A 22 4.17 6.89 2.53
N LEU A 23 4.02 5.56 2.53
CA LEU A 23 5.10 4.65 2.88
C LEU A 23 6.26 4.74 1.88
N ASP A 24 5.99 4.97 0.59
CA ASP A 24 7.02 5.12 -0.42
C ASP A 24 7.80 6.43 -0.29
N GLU A 25 7.10 7.53 -0.04
CA GLU A 25 7.71 8.84 0.24
C GLU A 25 8.58 8.76 1.51
N LEU A 26 8.09 8.09 2.56
CA LEU A 26 8.85 7.85 3.78
C LEU A 26 10.11 7.00 3.52
N VAL A 27 9.99 5.88 2.78
CA VAL A 27 11.14 5.03 2.44
C VAL A 27 12.18 5.80 1.63
N THR A 28 11.74 6.61 0.67
CA THR A 28 12.63 7.42 -0.17
C THR A 28 13.37 8.43 0.69
N HIS A 29 12.65 9.21 1.50
CA HIS A 29 13.23 10.21 2.37
C HIS A 29 14.23 9.60 3.37
N LEU A 30 13.87 8.48 4.01
CA LEU A 30 14.76 7.77 4.94
C LEU A 30 15.99 7.18 4.24
N SER A 31 15.85 6.76 2.97
CA SER A 31 16.96 6.24 2.18
C SER A 31 17.93 7.35 1.76
N GLU A 32 17.42 8.54 1.44
CA GLU A 32 18.22 9.71 1.06
C GLU A 32 19.00 10.30 2.25
N GLN A 33 18.42 10.27 3.45
CA GLN A 33 19.09 10.77 4.65
C GLN A 33 20.34 9.95 5.03
N GLY A 34 20.46 8.69 4.58
CA GLY A 34 21.66 7.84 4.75
C GLY A 34 22.02 7.44 6.18
N THR A 35 21.41 8.06 7.19
CA THR A 35 21.62 7.81 8.63
C THR A 35 20.65 6.79 9.22
N VAL A 36 19.69 6.33 8.43
CA VAL A 36 18.62 5.43 8.88
C VAL A 36 19.09 3.98 8.84
N ASP A 37 18.71 3.21 9.86
CA ASP A 37 18.99 1.79 9.97
C ASP A 37 18.53 1.02 8.72
N GLN A 38 19.46 0.37 8.04
CA GLN A 38 19.18 -0.44 6.85
C GLN A 38 18.16 -1.55 7.13
N LEU A 39 18.09 -2.06 8.37
CA LEU A 39 17.09 -3.04 8.79
C LEU A 39 15.68 -2.43 8.79
N LEU A 40 15.55 -1.18 9.24
CA LEU A 40 14.30 -0.44 9.21
C LEU A 40 13.85 -0.20 7.76
N ILE A 41 14.76 0.26 6.89
CA ILE A 41 14.48 0.44 5.46
C ILE A 41 14.03 -0.89 4.82
N ARG A 42 14.70 -2.01 5.11
CA ARG A 42 14.29 -3.34 4.62
C ARG A 42 12.89 -3.74 5.09
N ARG A 43 12.53 -3.46 6.35
CA ARG A 43 11.19 -3.73 6.89
C ARG A 43 10.12 -2.88 6.22
N LEU A 44 10.39 -1.58 6.02
CA LEU A 44 9.47 -0.67 5.34
C LEU A 44 9.26 -1.07 3.87
N LYS A 45 10.33 -1.43 3.16
CA LYS A 45 10.24 -1.97 1.79
C LYS A 45 9.42 -3.26 1.72
N LYS A 46 9.59 -4.17 2.69
CA LYS A 46 8.76 -5.39 2.79
C LYS A 46 7.27 -5.04 3.00
N ARG A 47 6.97 -4.07 3.85
CA ARG A 47 5.60 -3.61 4.09
C ARG A 47 5.00 -2.94 2.85
N LYS A 48 5.80 -2.16 2.11
CA LYS A 48 5.41 -1.59 0.80
C LYS A 48 5.02 -2.70 -0.19
N LEU A 49 5.82 -3.76 -0.28
CA LEU A 49 5.51 -4.91 -1.13
C LEU A 49 4.17 -5.57 -0.74
N GLN A 50 3.95 -5.80 0.55
CA GLN A 50 2.68 -6.36 1.04
C GLN A 50 1.47 -5.49 0.72
N LEU A 51 1.60 -4.16 0.81
CA LEU A 51 0.54 -3.23 0.41
C LEU A 51 0.29 -3.29 -1.10
N LYS A 52 1.34 -3.40 -1.93
CA LYS A 52 1.21 -3.60 -3.38
C LYS A 52 0.45 -4.89 -3.69
N ASP A 53 0.81 -6.00 -3.05
CA ASP A 53 0.16 -7.30 -3.25
C ASP A 53 -1.32 -7.24 -2.86
N GLN A 54 -1.66 -6.57 -1.76
CA GLN A 54 -3.06 -6.37 -1.34
C GLN A 54 -3.84 -5.48 -2.32
N ILE A 55 -3.22 -4.44 -2.85
CA ILE A 55 -3.80 -3.57 -3.89
C ILE A 55 -4.08 -4.39 -5.16
N GLU A 56 -3.14 -5.25 -5.58
CA GLU A 56 -3.31 -6.11 -6.76
C GLU A 56 -4.38 -7.16 -6.54
N LEU A 57 -4.44 -7.78 -5.36
CA LEU A 57 -5.49 -8.74 -5.00
C LEU A 57 -6.88 -8.10 -5.05
N ILE A 58 -7.06 -6.93 -4.44
CA ILE A 58 -8.35 -6.21 -4.45
C ILE A 58 -8.69 -5.73 -5.87
N ARG A 59 -7.69 -5.27 -6.63
CA ARG A 59 -7.88 -4.88 -8.04
C ARG A 59 -8.31 -6.07 -8.90
N SER A 60 -7.72 -7.24 -8.70
CA SER A 60 -8.07 -8.49 -9.38
C SER A 60 -9.49 -8.97 -9.01
N GLN A 61 -9.91 -8.78 -7.75
CA GLN A 61 -11.29 -9.06 -7.34
C GLN A 61 -12.32 -8.08 -7.92
N LEU A 62 -11.93 -6.81 -8.13
CA LEU A 62 -12.77 -5.77 -8.75
C LEU A 62 -12.82 -5.86 -10.28
N ILE A 63 -11.72 -6.28 -10.90
CA ILE A 63 -11.58 -6.45 -12.34
C ILE A 63 -11.25 -7.93 -12.56
N PRO A 64 -12.27 -8.79 -12.69
CA PRO A 64 -12.09 -10.26 -12.67
C PRO A 64 -11.38 -10.83 -13.92
N ASN A 65 -10.55 -10.04 -14.62
CA ASN A 65 -10.00 -10.44 -15.91
C ASN A 65 -8.72 -9.70 -16.33
N LEU A 66 -7.69 -9.65 -15.46
CA LEU A 66 -6.36 -9.22 -15.92
C LEU A 66 -5.28 -9.89 -15.05
N ASP A 67 -5.02 -11.16 -15.30
CA ASP A 67 -3.70 -11.84 -15.25
C ASP A 67 -3.91 -13.37 -15.25
N ALA A 68 -3.97 -13.92 -16.47
CA ALA A 68 -3.66 -15.32 -16.80
C ALA A 68 -2.40 -15.31 -17.67
#